data_AF-A0A7J7P5E7-F1
#
_entry.id   AF-A0A7J7P5E7-F1
#
_cell.length_a   1.000
_cell.length_b   1.000
_cell.length_c   1.000
_cell.angle_alpha   90.00
_cell.angle_beta   90.00
_cell.angle_gamma   90.00
#
_symmetry.space_group_name_H-M   'P 1'
#
loop_
_entity.id
_entity.type
_entity.pdbx_description
1 polymer ?
#
loop_
_entity_poly.entity_id
_entity_poly.type
_entity_poly.pdbx_seq_one_letter_code
_entity_poly.pdbx_strand_id
1 'polypeptide(L)'
;MKGLKKKESQVVKDCLDNMGDSVDQLSKSILELGNMRNGNSASFLWHMSNVQTWVSAALTDESTCVDGFADHALDGKVKAAIRGRVVYVAQVTSNALALVNNFATRRN
;
A
#
# COMPACT_ATOMS: atom_id res chain seq x y z
N MET A 1 5.20 0.69 -22.92
CA MET A 1 4.59 2.05 -22.89
C MET A 1 4.72 2.73 -24.26
N LYS A 2 3.98 2.26 -25.28
CA LYS A 2 3.98 2.92 -26.60
C LYS A 2 2.97 4.08 -26.56
N GLY A 3 3.38 5.30 -26.90
CA GLY A 3 2.50 6.48 -26.99
C GLY A 3 2.60 7.50 -25.86
N LEU A 4 3.38 7.24 -24.80
CA LEU A 4 3.66 8.22 -23.73
C LEU A 4 4.97 8.96 -24.00
N LYS A 5 5.04 10.23 -23.60
CA LYS A 5 6.29 11.00 -23.56
C LYS A 5 7.23 10.39 -22.51
N LYS A 6 8.53 10.68 -22.61
CA LYS A 6 9.56 10.14 -21.69
C LYS A 6 9.24 10.44 -20.22
N LYS A 7 8.86 11.69 -19.90
CA LYS A 7 8.49 12.09 -18.53
C LYS A 7 7.25 11.35 -18.03
N GLU A 8 6.24 11.21 -18.88
CA GLU A 8 5.02 10.48 -18.56
C GLU A 8 5.30 8.99 -18.29
N SER A 9 6.19 8.39 -19.08
CA SER A 9 6.63 7.00 -18.87
C SER A 9 7.37 6.82 -17.55
N GLN A 10 8.18 7.80 -17.15
CA GLN A 10 8.89 7.75 -15.86
C GLN A 10 7.92 7.80 -14.69
N VAL A 11 6.97 8.74 -14.67
CA VAL A 11 6.01 8.85 -13.56
C VAL A 11 5.14 7.60 -13.44
N VAL A 12 4.72 7.02 -14.58
CA VAL A 12 3.97 5.75 -14.54
C VAL A 12 4.86 4.60 -14.04
N LYS A 13 6.15 4.59 -14.38
CA LYS A 13 7.09 3.60 -13.86
C LYS A 13 7.27 3.76 -12.34
N ASP A 14 7.48 4.97 -11.85
CA ASP A 14 7.64 5.24 -10.42
C ASP A 14 6.38 4.80 -9.65
N CYS A 15 5.19 5.06 -10.19
CA CYS A 15 3.96 4.53 -9.61
C CYS A 15 3.91 2.99 -9.62
N LEU A 16 4.33 2.33 -10.71
CA LEU A 16 4.37 0.86 -10.76
C LEU A 16 5.33 0.28 -9.73
N ASP A 17 6.49 0.92 -9.53
CA ASP A 17 7.48 0.52 -8.54
C ASP A 17 6.87 0.65 -7.11
N ASN A 18 6.23 1.78 -6.78
CA ASN A 18 5.49 1.95 -5.52
C ASN A 18 4.39 0.89 -5.31
N MET A 19 3.64 0.57 -6.36
CA MET A 19 2.60 -0.46 -6.28
C MET A 19 3.19 -1.86 -6.07
N GLY A 20 4.37 -2.13 -6.61
CA GLY A 20 5.13 -3.35 -6.35
C GLY A 20 5.54 -3.45 -4.88
N ASP A 21 6.07 -2.37 -4.32
CA ASP A 21 6.44 -2.27 -2.91
C ASP A 21 5.23 -2.47 -1.99
N SER A 22 4.07 -1.87 -2.31
CA SER A 22 2.81 -2.10 -1.59
C SER A 22 2.43 -3.60 -1.58
N VAL A 23 2.51 -4.29 -2.72
CA VAL A 23 2.21 -5.73 -2.80
C VAL A 23 3.16 -6.55 -1.91
N ASP A 24 4.46 -6.23 -1.91
CA ASP A 24 5.45 -6.92 -1.08
C ASP A 24 5.19 -6.71 0.42
N GLN A 25 4.81 -5.50 0.81
CA GLN A 25 4.51 -5.16 2.20
C GLN A 25 3.20 -5.80 2.68
N LEU A 26 2.15 -5.79 1.85
CA LEU A 26 0.91 -6.52 2.14
C LEU A 26 1.15 -8.03 2.24
N SER A 27 2.02 -8.58 1.39
CA SER A 27 2.42 -10.00 1.46
C SER A 27 3.15 -10.32 2.78
N LYS A 28 4.09 -9.46 3.21
CA LYS A 28 4.74 -9.58 4.53
C LYS A 28 3.71 -9.51 5.67
N SER A 29 2.73 -8.61 5.58
CA SER A 29 1.65 -8.48 6.56
C SER A 29 0.87 -9.79 6.73
N ILE A 30 0.56 -10.49 5.63
CA ILE A 30 -0.15 -11.78 5.67
C ILE A 30 0.70 -12.86 6.35
N LEU A 31 2.00 -12.90 6.08
CA LEU A 31 2.92 -13.84 6.73
C LEU A 31 2.99 -13.61 8.24
N GLU A 32 3.11 -12.35 8.68
CA GLU A 32 3.10 -11.98 10.09
C GLU A 32 1.79 -12.37 10.79
N LEU A 33 0.63 -12.13 10.15
CA LEU A 33 -0.67 -12.60 10.65
C LEU A 33 -0.73 -14.12 10.81
N GLY A 34 -0.13 -14.87 9.89
CA GLY A 34 -0.03 -16.34 9.97
C GLY A 34 0.80 -16.82 11.16
N ASN A 35 1.89 -16.10 11.47
CA ASN A 35 2.81 -16.44 12.55
C ASN A 35 2.24 -16.17 13.96
N MET A 36 1.18 -15.36 14.08
CA MET A 36 0.54 -15.04 15.37
C MET A 36 -0.16 -16.22 16.05
N ARG A 37 -0.44 -17.34 15.36
CA ARG A 37 -1.30 -18.42 15.87
C ARG A 37 -0.74 -19.17 17.08
N ASN A 38 0.58 -19.22 17.22
CA ASN A 38 1.25 -20.12 18.18
C ASN A 38 2.14 -19.38 19.21
N GLY A 39 2.03 -18.06 19.28
CA GLY A 39 2.88 -17.22 20.13
C GLY A 39 2.25 -16.87 21.49
N ASN A 40 3.10 -16.55 22.47
CA ASN A 40 2.67 -15.88 23.69
C ASN A 40 2.28 -14.41 23.42
N SER A 41 1.75 -13.68 24.42
CA SER A 41 1.30 -12.29 24.23
C SER A 41 2.38 -11.36 23.67
N ALA A 42 3.64 -11.54 24.07
CA ALA A 42 4.75 -10.73 23.57
C ALA A 42 5.03 -11.00 22.07
N SER A 43 5.03 -12.28 21.67
CA SER A 43 5.16 -12.68 20.26
C SER A 43 3.98 -12.17 19.43
N PHE A 44 2.75 -12.24 19.96
CA PHE A 44 1.58 -11.67 19.31
C PHE A 44 1.74 -10.17 19.05
N LEU A 45 2.14 -9.39 20.07
CA LEU A 45 2.33 -7.94 19.94
C LEU A 45 3.44 -7.59 18.95
N TRP A 46 4.53 -8.35 18.93
CA TRP A 46 5.62 -8.17 17.97
C TRP A 46 5.13 -8.35 16.53
N HIS A 47 4.50 -9.49 16.22
CA HIS A 47 3.94 -9.75 14.90
C HIS A 47 2.89 -8.69 14.53
N MET A 48 2.06 -8.26 15.49
CA MET A 48 1.01 -7.27 15.23
C MET A 48 1.60 -5.91 14.85
N SER A 49 2.66 -5.49 15.54
CA SER A 49 3.36 -4.25 15.22
C SER A 49 3.97 -4.27 13.81
N ASN A 50 4.45 -5.43 13.35
CA ASN A 50 4.94 -5.60 11.98
C ASN A 50 3.81 -5.49 10.96
N VAL A 51 2.65 -6.10 11.21
CA VAL A 51 1.46 -5.96 10.35
C VAL A 51 1.05 -4.49 10.25
N GLN A 52 0.97 -3.77 11.37
CA GLN A 52 0.62 -2.35 11.36
C GLN A 52 1.62 -1.52 10.55
N THR A 53 2.92 -1.82 10.71
CA THR A 53 4.00 -1.14 9.98
C THR A 53 3.87 -1.37 8.47
N TRP A 54 3.73 -2.62 8.04
CA TRP A 54 3.70 -2.97 6.62
C TRP A 54 2.43 -2.54 5.91
N VAL A 55 1.26 -2.65 6.55
CA VAL A 55 0.02 -2.12 5.95
C VAL A 55 0.06 -0.58 5.86
N SER A 56 0.66 0.11 6.83
CA SER A 56 0.82 1.58 6.78
C SER A 56 1.79 2.02 5.69
N ALA A 57 2.89 1.27 5.50
CA ALA A 57 3.82 1.49 4.41
C ALA A 57 3.13 1.31 3.05
N ALA A 58 2.30 0.27 2.90
CA ALA A 58 1.63 -0.02 1.63
C ALA A 58 0.68 1.12 1.23
N LEU A 59 -0.05 1.66 2.22
CA LEU A 59 -0.91 2.82 2.05
C LEU A 59 -0.11 4.09 1.68
N THR A 60 1.11 4.23 2.20
CA THR A 60 2.00 5.35 1.90
C THR A 60 2.52 5.28 0.46
N ASP A 61 2.88 4.10 -0.02
CA ASP A 61 3.35 3.89 -1.39
C ASP A 61 2.22 4.15 -2.41
N GLU A 62 1.01 3.68 -2.11
CA GLU A 62 -0.19 3.95 -2.89
C GLU A 62 -0.50 5.45 -2.96
N SER A 63 -0.41 6.16 -1.83
CA SER A 63 -0.59 7.61 -1.76
C SER A 63 0.50 8.34 -2.55
N THR A 64 1.75 7.91 -2.41
CA THR A 64 2.90 8.47 -3.13
C THR A 64 2.79 8.29 -4.64
N CYS A 65 2.28 7.14 -5.11
CA CYS A 65 1.98 6.96 -6.53
C CYS A 65 0.98 8.03 -7.02
N VAL A 66 -0.11 8.29 -6.27
CA VAL A 66 -1.12 9.28 -6.66
C VAL A 66 -0.55 10.69 -6.66
N ASP A 67 0.23 11.04 -5.64
CA ASP A 67 0.84 12.35 -5.47
C ASP A 67 1.91 12.63 -6.54
N GLY A 68 2.61 11.58 -6.98
CA GLY A 68 3.55 11.63 -8.11
C GLY A 68 2.90 12.08 -9.43
N PHE A 69 1.57 12.13 -9.52
CA PHE A 69 0.87 12.65 -10.69
C PHE A 69 0.41 14.11 -10.54
N ALA A 70 0.51 14.74 -9.36
CA ALA A 70 -0.05 16.07 -9.10
C ALA A 70 0.53 17.15 -10.02
N ASP A 71 1.86 17.19 -10.18
CA ASP A 71 2.60 18.25 -10.88
C ASP A 71 2.90 17.94 -12.36
N HIS A 72 2.50 16.76 -12.85
CA HIS A 72 2.86 16.30 -14.19
C HIS A 72 1.71 16.44 -15.19
N ALA A 73 2.01 17.09 -16.31
CA ALA A 73 1.15 17.12 -17.50
C ALA A 73 1.20 15.76 -18.21
N LEU A 74 0.44 14.82 -17.66
CA LEU A 74 0.08 13.56 -18.30
C LEU A 74 -1.18 13.73 -19.13
N ASP A 75 -1.34 12.89 -20.16
CA ASP A 75 -2.66 12.69 -20.77
C ASP A 75 -3.72 12.47 -19.69
N GLY A 76 -4.77 13.31 -19.73
CA GLY A 76 -5.78 13.35 -18.67
C GLY A 76 -6.54 12.05 -18.48
N LYS A 77 -6.70 11.25 -19.55
CA LYS A 77 -7.39 9.95 -19.47
C LYS A 77 -6.49 8.91 -18.79
N VAL A 78 -5.20 8.88 -19.13
CA VAL A 78 -4.23 7.97 -18.50
C VAL A 78 -4.09 8.29 -17.01
N LYS A 79 -3.90 9.58 -16.67
CA LYS A 79 -3.83 10.04 -15.27
C LYS A 79 -5.07 9.66 -14.46
N ALA A 80 -6.26 9.90 -15.01
CA ALA A 80 -7.52 9.57 -14.34
C ALA A 80 -7.70 8.05 -14.13
N ALA A 81 -7.34 7.24 -15.14
CA ALA A 81 -7.46 5.78 -15.05
C ALA A 81 -6.52 5.18 -13.99
N ILE A 82 -5.27 5.64 -13.93
CA ILE A 82 -4.32 5.18 -12.91
C ILE A 82 -4.76 5.65 -11.52
N ARG A 83 -5.05 6.94 -11.35
CA ARG A 83 -5.49 7.50 -10.07
C ARG A 83 -6.72 6.79 -9.52
N GLY A 84 -7.73 6.53 -10.35
CA GLY A 84 -8.96 5.85 -9.92
C GLY A 84 -8.68 4.44 -9.35
N ARG A 85 -7.76 3.70 -9.97
CA ARG A 85 -7.35 2.37 -9.48
C ARG A 85 -6.58 2.47 -8.18
N VAL A 86 -5.59 3.35 -8.10
CA VAL A 86 -4.69 3.44 -6.94
C VAL A 86 -5.42 3.99 -5.72
N VAL A 87 -6.30 4.99 -5.89
CA VAL A 87 -7.16 5.49 -4.80
C VAL A 87 -8.08 4.39 -4.26
N TYR A 88 -8.61 3.52 -5.14
CA TYR A 88 -9.41 2.39 -4.69
C TYR A 88 -8.59 1.41 -3.84
N VAL A 89 -7.35 1.09 -4.26
CA VAL A 89 -6.46 0.24 -3.46
C VAL A 89 -6.16 0.91 -2.12
N ALA A 90 -5.78 2.19 -2.10
CA ALA A 90 -5.56 2.98 -0.88
C ALA A 90 -6.75 2.93 0.09
N GLN A 91 -7.98 3.01 -0.42
CA GLN A 91 -9.17 2.89 0.42
C GLN A 91 -9.28 1.50 1.06
N VAL A 92 -9.03 0.43 0.30
CA VAL A 92 -9.08 -0.94 0.81
C VAL A 92 -7.94 -1.20 1.81
N THR A 93 -6.74 -0.72 1.53
CA THR A 93 -5.58 -0.81 2.44
C THR A 93 -5.84 -0.03 3.73
N SER A 94 -6.44 1.17 3.66
CA SER A 94 -6.86 1.94 4.82
C SER A 94 -7.90 1.21 5.67
N ASN A 95 -8.89 0.57 5.04
CA ASN A 95 -9.87 -0.25 5.74
C ASN A 95 -9.18 -1.43 6.46
N ALA A 96 -8.23 -2.10 5.80
CA ALA A 96 -7.46 -3.17 6.40
C ALA A 96 -6.64 -2.70 7.61
N LEU A 97 -5.96 -1.54 7.50
CA LEU A 97 -5.22 -0.94 8.62
C LEU A 97 -6.13 -0.64 9.81
N ALA A 98 -7.32 -0.10 9.56
CA ALA A 98 -8.30 0.15 10.60
C ALA A 98 -8.72 -1.15 11.31
N LEU A 99 -8.95 -2.24 10.57
CA LEU A 99 -9.28 -3.54 11.14
C LEU A 99 -8.13 -4.12 11.97
N VAL A 100 -6.89 -4.05 11.46
CA VAL A 100 -5.68 -4.49 12.16
C VAL A 100 -5.52 -3.74 13.48
N ASN A 101 -5.64 -2.42 13.45
CA ASN A 101 -5.53 -1.58 14.66
C ASN A 101 -6.60 -1.93 15.69
N ASN A 102 -7.85 -2.09 15.26
CA ASN A 102 -8.94 -2.49 16.17
C ASN A 102 -8.71 -3.89 16.77
N PHE A 103 -8.21 -4.84 15.98
CA PHE A 103 -7.91 -6.18 16.46
C PHE A 103 -6.77 -6.18 17.48
N ALA A 104 -5.70 -5.41 17.23
CA ALA A 104 -4.59 -5.22 18.15
C ALA A 104 -5.07 -4.69 19.51
N THR A 105 -5.91 -3.66 19.51
CA THR A 105 -6.45 -3.06 20.76
C THR A 105 -7.33 -4.02 21.54
N ARG A 106 -8.14 -4.86 20.87
CA ARG A 106 -9.06 -5.79 21.56
C ARG A 106 -8.38 -7.02 22.14
N ARG A 107 -7.19 -7.37 21.67
CA ARG A 107 -6.43 -8.54 22.13
C ARG A 107 -5.34 -8.21 23.15
N ASN A 108 -5.08 -6.92 23.36
CA ASN A 108 -4.20 -6.41 24.42
C ASN A 108 -4.92 -6.44 25.77
#